data_AF-A0A966GIS8-F1
#
_entry.id   AF-A0A966GIS8-F1
#
_cell.length_a   1.000
_cell.length_b   1.000
_cell.length_c   1.000
_cell.angle_alpha   90.00
_cell.angle_beta   90.00
_cell.angle_gamma   90.00
#
_symmetry.space_group_name_H-M   'P 1'
#
loop_
_entity.id
_entity.type
_entity.pdbx_description
1 polymer ?
#
loop_
_entity_poly.entity_id
_entity_poly.type
_entity_poly.pdbx_seq_one_letter_code
_entity_poly.pdbx_strand_id
1 'polypeptide(L)'
;MRMTFLLNGETVVADATPTTTLLDWLREDRGLCGTKEGCNEGDCGACTVMVTDAGGARALNACILLLPQLAGKAVRTVEGVAGPDGGLHPAQQAMVDHHGSQCGFCTPGFVVTMAVAHLNGRRDHDDQLAGNLCRCTGYAPIIRAAQAAEAAPVPDWMQDAPTDSAPEGVAAPESADALAKWYLANPDATLVAGATDVGLWVTKQFRDLPKLAFLNRCADLRGIEVGAEEIRIGA
;
A
#
# COMPACT_ATOMS: atom_id res chain seq x y z
N MET A 1 6.09 -18.99 5.57
CA MET A 1 6.99 -17.99 4.97
C MET A 1 7.14 -16.86 5.97
N ARG A 2 8.31 -16.23 6.04
CA ARG A 2 8.61 -15.17 7.01
C ARG A 2 9.07 -13.92 6.30
N MET A 3 8.69 -12.74 6.77
CA MET A 3 9.29 -11.49 6.30
C MET A 3 9.28 -10.41 7.39
N THR A 4 10.14 -9.41 7.20
CA THR A 4 10.30 -8.28 8.13
C THR A 4 9.97 -6.97 7.43
N PHE A 5 9.20 -6.11 8.06
CA PHE A 5 8.89 -4.77 7.57
C PHE A 5 8.59 -3.83 8.74
N LEU A 6 8.49 -2.53 8.47
CA LEU A 6 8.10 -1.55 9.48
C LEU A 6 6.57 -1.38 9.45
N LEU A 7 5.91 -1.45 10.60
CA LEU A 7 4.48 -1.20 10.74
C LEU A 7 4.27 -0.08 11.76
N ASN A 8 3.75 1.07 11.31
CA ASN A 8 3.49 2.23 12.16
C ASN A 8 4.71 2.66 13.00
N GLY A 9 5.91 2.61 12.42
CA GLY A 9 7.17 2.96 13.10
C GLY A 9 7.83 1.82 13.88
N GLU A 10 7.21 0.64 13.96
CA GLU A 10 7.76 -0.52 14.69
C GLU A 10 8.18 -1.64 13.74
N THR A 11 9.36 -2.22 13.95
CA THR A 11 9.79 -3.40 13.19
C THR A 11 8.96 -4.60 13.58
N VAL A 12 8.31 -5.23 12.59
CA VAL A 12 7.52 -6.44 12.79
C VAL A 12 8.04 -7.57 11.93
N VAL A 13 7.93 -8.79 12.47
CA VAL A 13 8.13 -10.04 11.74
C VAL A 13 6.76 -10.68 11.56
N ALA A 14 6.42 -11.02 10.32
CA ALA A 14 5.18 -11.68 9.98
C ALA A 14 5.47 -13.09 9.46
N ASP A 15 4.72 -14.07 9.97
CA ASP A 15 4.73 -15.46 9.55
C ASP A 15 3.36 -15.78 8.94
N ALA A 16 3.31 -16.01 7.63
CA ALA A 16 2.06 -16.16 6.89
C ALA A 16 2.22 -17.03 5.62
N THR A 17 1.13 -17.28 4.90
CA THR A 17 1.19 -17.87 3.56
C THR A 17 1.53 -16.79 2.52
N PRO A 18 2.11 -17.15 1.36
CA PRO A 18 2.45 -16.16 0.34
C PRO A 18 1.26 -15.42 -0.28
N THR A 19 0.04 -15.96 -0.12
CA THR A 19 -1.21 -15.39 -0.62
C THR A 19 -2.01 -14.64 0.43
N THR A 20 -1.56 -14.59 1.69
CA THR A 20 -2.20 -13.76 2.72
C THR A 20 -2.12 -12.29 2.31
N THR A 21 -3.28 -11.62 2.28
CA THR A 21 -3.37 -10.19 1.98
C THR A 21 -2.92 -9.37 3.20
N LEU A 22 -2.41 -8.17 2.97
CA LEU A 22 -2.09 -7.25 4.07
C LEU A 22 -3.34 -6.92 4.89
N LEU A 23 -4.50 -6.78 4.24
CA LEU A 23 -5.75 -6.46 4.92
C LEU A 23 -6.14 -7.52 5.95
N ASP A 24 -6.13 -8.79 5.55
CA ASP A 24 -6.49 -9.90 6.44
C ASP A 24 -5.52 -9.97 7.61
N TRP A 25 -4.21 -9.91 7.33
CA TRP A 25 -3.18 -9.95 8.35
C TRP A 25 -3.29 -8.81 9.37
N LEU A 26 -3.54 -7.58 8.92
CA LEU A 26 -3.75 -6.44 9.82
C LEU A 26 -4.96 -6.67 10.74
N ARG A 27 -6.05 -7.19 10.21
CA ARG A 27 -7.33 -7.28 10.94
C ARG A 27 -7.41 -8.51 11.82
N GLU A 28 -7.06 -9.67 11.28
CA GLU A 28 -7.24 -10.98 11.91
C GLU A 28 -6.07 -11.32 12.83
N ASP A 29 -4.83 -11.11 12.37
CA ASP A 29 -3.65 -11.51 13.13
C ASP A 29 -3.16 -10.41 14.08
N ARG A 30 -3.26 -9.13 13.65
CA ARG A 30 -2.78 -7.98 14.45
C ARG A 30 -3.88 -7.25 15.21
N GLY A 31 -5.15 -7.49 14.90
CA GLY A 31 -6.28 -6.78 15.52
C GLY A 31 -6.36 -5.29 15.18
N LEU A 32 -5.59 -4.80 14.20
CA LEU A 32 -5.59 -3.42 13.71
C LEU A 32 -6.80 -3.19 12.81
N CYS A 33 -7.96 -3.02 13.47
CA CYS A 33 -9.26 -2.99 12.83
C CYS A 33 -9.60 -1.67 12.12
N GLY A 34 -8.74 -0.64 12.17
CA GLY A 34 -8.97 0.66 11.57
C GLY A 34 -8.96 0.63 10.04
N THR A 35 -8.11 -0.21 9.45
CA THR A 35 -8.13 -0.49 8.01
C THR A 35 -9.37 -1.34 7.68
N LYS A 36 -10.21 -0.90 6.73
CA LYS A 36 -11.54 -1.47 6.50
C LYS A 36 -11.62 -2.28 5.21
N GLU A 37 -12.37 -3.36 5.25
CA GLU A 37 -12.80 -4.08 4.05
C GLU A 37 -14.15 -3.52 3.58
N GLY A 38 -14.17 -2.89 2.40
CA GLY A 38 -15.41 -2.44 1.77
C GLY A 38 -15.81 -3.21 0.51
N CYS A 39 -14.84 -3.81 -0.17
CA CYS A 39 -15.07 -4.53 -1.42
C CYS A 39 -14.16 -5.76 -1.59
N ASN A 40 -12.90 -5.69 -1.13
CA ASN A 40 -11.89 -6.75 -1.32
C ASN A 40 -11.49 -7.01 -2.79
N GLU A 41 -11.53 -5.95 -3.61
CA GLU A 41 -11.20 -5.96 -5.05
C GLU A 41 -10.39 -4.75 -5.53
N GLY A 42 -10.08 -3.80 -4.64
CA GLY A 42 -9.29 -2.61 -4.96
C GLY A 42 -10.08 -1.40 -5.42
N ASP A 43 -11.39 -1.51 -5.65
CA ASP A 43 -12.20 -0.40 -6.19
C ASP A 43 -12.48 0.74 -5.19
N CYS A 44 -12.72 0.43 -3.91
CA CYS A 44 -13.35 1.40 -3.01
C CYS A 44 -12.39 2.22 -2.12
N GLY A 45 -11.12 1.80 -1.99
CA GLY A 45 -10.13 2.49 -1.15
C GLY A 45 -10.42 2.52 0.35
N ALA A 46 -11.40 1.75 0.87
CA ALA A 46 -11.65 1.69 2.31
C ALA A 46 -10.46 1.05 3.09
N CYS A 47 -9.66 0.26 2.38
CA CYS A 47 -8.49 -0.46 2.89
C CYS A 47 -7.16 0.25 2.62
N THR A 48 -7.17 1.54 2.26
CA THR A 48 -5.95 2.24 1.89
C THR A 48 -4.97 2.31 3.06
N VAL A 49 -3.72 1.93 2.78
CA VAL A 49 -2.56 2.05 3.65
C VAL A 49 -1.48 2.88 2.93
N MET A 50 -0.58 3.49 3.68
CA MET A 50 0.63 4.12 3.14
C MET A 50 1.73 3.06 3.11
N VAL A 51 2.39 2.90 1.96
CA VAL A 51 3.57 2.04 1.81
C VAL A 51 4.72 2.90 1.30
N THR A 52 5.83 2.89 2.05
CA THR A 52 7.06 3.62 1.75
C THR A 52 8.18 2.65 1.43
N ASP A 53 8.86 2.90 0.32
CA ASP A 53 10.09 2.21 -0.07
C ASP A 53 11.11 3.22 -0.65
N ALA A 54 12.16 2.73 -1.31
CA ALA A 54 13.18 3.59 -1.92
C ALA A 54 12.63 4.60 -2.94
N GLY A 55 11.45 4.34 -3.52
CA GLY A 55 10.77 5.26 -4.45
C GLY A 55 9.85 6.28 -3.77
N GLY A 56 9.75 6.26 -2.43
CA GLY A 56 8.89 7.14 -1.64
C GLY A 56 7.56 6.51 -1.22
N ALA A 57 6.74 7.32 -0.56
CA ALA A 57 5.46 6.91 0.02
C ALA A 57 4.32 6.89 -1.02
N ARG A 58 3.53 5.82 -1.01
CA ARG A 58 2.37 5.63 -1.90
C ARG A 58 1.16 5.12 -1.14
N ALA A 59 -0.03 5.58 -1.52
CA ALA A 59 -1.30 5.09 -1.02
C ALA A 59 -1.68 3.83 -1.82
N LEU A 60 -1.82 2.68 -1.15
CA LEU A 60 -2.10 1.40 -1.79
C LEU A 60 -3.23 0.66 -1.10
N ASN A 61 -3.92 -0.22 -1.83
CA ASN A 61 -5.03 -1.01 -1.33
C ASN A 61 -4.54 -2.28 -0.62
N ALA A 62 -4.72 -2.38 0.69
CA ALA A 62 -4.26 -3.53 1.47
C ALA A 62 -4.91 -4.88 1.06
N CYS A 63 -6.12 -4.87 0.50
CA CYS A 63 -6.84 -6.08 0.09
C CYS A 63 -6.21 -6.85 -1.08
N ILE A 64 -5.41 -6.18 -1.90
CA ILE A 64 -4.75 -6.76 -3.09
C ILE A 64 -3.23 -6.67 -2.99
N LEU A 65 -2.70 -6.29 -1.83
CA LEU A 65 -1.29 -6.38 -1.50
C LEU A 65 -1.04 -7.71 -0.78
N LEU A 66 -0.18 -8.54 -1.36
CA LEU A 66 0.26 -9.76 -0.71
C LEU A 66 1.45 -9.44 0.20
N LEU A 67 1.42 -10.04 1.38
CA LEU A 67 2.43 -9.90 2.42
C LEU A 67 3.90 -9.96 1.94
N PRO A 68 4.32 -10.84 1.02
CA PRO A 68 5.70 -10.89 0.53
C PRO A 68 6.19 -9.61 -0.14
N GLN A 69 5.29 -8.84 -0.75
CA GLN A 69 5.63 -7.59 -1.42
C GLN A 69 6.09 -6.51 -0.43
N LEU A 70 5.82 -6.68 0.87
CA LEU A 70 6.10 -5.70 1.92
C LEU A 70 7.44 -5.91 2.61
N ALA A 71 8.13 -7.01 2.34
CA ALA A 71 9.46 -7.27 2.90
C ALA A 71 10.40 -6.07 2.67
N GLY A 72 10.95 -5.54 3.75
CA GLY A 72 11.86 -4.40 3.74
C GLY A 72 11.22 -3.04 3.59
N LYS A 73 9.90 -2.94 3.45
CA LYS A 73 9.17 -1.67 3.30
C LYS A 73 8.72 -1.12 4.65
N ALA A 74 8.20 0.11 4.64
CA ALA A 74 7.43 0.65 5.74
C ALA A 74 5.96 0.76 5.37
N VAL A 75 5.08 0.35 6.29
CA VAL A 75 3.63 0.37 6.17
C VAL A 75 3.08 1.22 7.30
N ARG A 76 2.24 2.19 6.94
CA ARG A 76 1.49 3.01 7.89
C ARG A 76 0.00 2.88 7.64
N THR A 77 -0.71 2.44 8.67
CA THR A 77 -2.17 2.31 8.67
C THR A 77 -2.80 3.56 9.27
N VAL A 78 -4.14 3.65 9.28
CA VAL A 78 -4.85 4.79 9.88
C VAL A 78 -4.49 5.01 11.36
N GLU A 79 -4.25 3.93 12.09
CA GLU A 79 -3.85 3.94 13.51
C GLU A 79 -2.49 4.61 13.71
N GLY A 80 -1.61 4.52 12.71
CA GLY A 80 -0.31 5.17 12.72
C GLY A 80 -0.29 6.57 12.11
N VAL A 81 -1.41 7.14 11.66
CA VAL A 81 -1.40 8.50 11.08
C VAL A 81 -1.23 9.57 12.16
N ALA A 82 -1.83 9.37 13.34
CA ALA A 82 -1.62 10.25 14.48
C ALA A 82 -0.19 10.09 15.02
N GLY A 83 0.36 11.17 15.58
CA GLY A 83 1.67 11.18 16.19
C GLY A 83 1.74 10.38 17.50
N PRO A 84 2.95 10.05 17.99
CA PRO A 84 3.14 9.24 19.19
C PRO A 84 2.53 9.85 20.46
N ASP A 85 2.44 11.18 20.53
CA ASP A 85 1.83 11.90 21.65
C ASP A 85 0.31 12.10 21.49
N GLY A 86 -0.31 11.44 20.52
CA GLY A 86 -1.74 11.54 20.21
C GLY A 86 -2.12 12.77 19.37
N GLY A 87 -1.15 13.56 18.92
CA GLY A 87 -1.37 14.69 18.02
C GLY A 87 -1.94 14.24 16.67
N LEU A 88 -3.04 14.85 16.24
CA LEU A 88 -3.66 14.55 14.94
C LEU A 88 -2.78 15.04 13.78
N HIS A 89 -2.70 14.25 12.71
CA HIS A 89 -2.18 14.71 11.44
C HIS A 89 -3.10 15.81 10.87
N PRO A 90 -2.59 16.81 10.11
CA PRO A 90 -3.40 17.87 9.51
C PRO A 90 -4.62 17.35 8.72
N ALA A 91 -4.48 16.27 7.96
CA ALA A 91 -5.59 15.62 7.27
C ALA A 91 -6.70 15.12 8.21
N GLN A 92 -6.37 14.57 9.39
CA GLN A 92 -7.35 14.13 10.37
C GLN A 92 -8.11 15.33 10.96
N GLN A 93 -7.37 16.37 11.37
CA GLN A 93 -7.98 17.58 11.92
C GLN A 93 -8.89 18.26 10.90
N ALA A 94 -8.43 18.42 9.65
CA ALA A 94 -9.22 19.03 8.59
C ALA A 94 -10.49 18.23 8.26
N MET A 95 -10.44 16.89 8.32
CA MET A 95 -11.64 16.05 8.13
C MET A 95 -12.69 16.29 9.21
N VAL A 96 -12.28 16.58 10.46
CA VAL A 96 -13.18 16.97 11.56
C VAL A 96 -13.78 18.34 11.28
N ASP A 97 -12.92 19.34 11.03
CA ASP A 97 -13.32 20.75 10.92
C ASP A 97 -14.22 21.03 9.70
N HIS A 98 -14.05 20.28 8.62
CA HIS A 98 -14.83 20.44 7.39
C HIS A 98 -15.96 19.43 7.22
N HIS A 99 -16.27 18.64 8.25
CA HIS A 99 -17.31 17.59 8.22
C HIS A 99 -17.09 16.59 7.08
N GLY A 100 -15.84 16.19 6.86
CA GLY A 100 -15.42 15.23 5.83
C GLY A 100 -15.90 13.79 6.08
N SER A 101 -16.66 13.55 7.14
CA SER A 101 -17.16 12.22 7.53
C SER A 101 -18.61 12.30 7.97
N GLN A 102 -19.37 11.23 7.69
CA GLN A 102 -20.71 10.99 8.26
C GLN A 102 -20.75 9.62 8.93
N CYS A 103 -20.93 8.53 8.16
CA CYS A 103 -20.94 7.17 8.72
C CYS A 103 -19.57 6.70 9.24
N GLY A 104 -18.48 7.35 8.81
CA GLY A 104 -17.12 7.06 9.26
C GLY A 104 -16.43 5.90 8.58
N PHE A 105 -17.13 5.08 7.79
CA PHE A 105 -16.55 3.82 7.28
C PHE A 105 -15.40 4.02 6.28
N CYS A 106 -15.55 4.96 5.33
CA CYS A 106 -14.52 5.26 4.34
C CYS A 106 -13.42 6.19 4.88
N THR A 107 -13.66 6.84 6.03
CA THR A 107 -12.79 7.89 6.59
C THR A 107 -11.34 7.43 6.79
N PRO A 108 -11.06 6.20 7.29
CA PRO A 108 -9.69 5.70 7.38
C PRO A 108 -8.93 5.75 6.05
N GLY A 109 -9.54 5.24 4.98
CA GLY A 109 -8.92 5.22 3.66
C GLY A 109 -8.63 6.63 3.14
N PHE A 110 -9.60 7.54 3.24
CA PHE A 110 -9.41 8.95 2.87
C PHE A 110 -8.29 9.62 3.67
N VAL A 111 -8.26 9.44 4.99
CA VAL A 111 -7.23 10.04 5.85
C VAL A 111 -5.83 9.57 5.44
N VAL A 112 -5.66 8.28 5.17
CA VAL A 112 -4.37 7.75 4.74
C VAL A 112 -3.98 8.29 3.36
N THR A 113 -4.90 8.29 2.39
CA THR A 113 -4.63 8.86 1.05
C THR A 113 -4.25 10.33 1.13
N MET A 114 -5.00 11.13 1.90
CA MET A 114 -4.71 12.55 2.13
C MET A 114 -3.36 12.75 2.83
N ALA A 115 -2.99 11.88 3.78
CA ALA A 115 -1.68 11.95 4.42
C ALA A 115 -0.53 11.64 3.46
N VAL A 116 -0.71 10.69 2.54
CA VAL A 116 0.27 10.42 1.46
C VAL A 116 0.37 11.61 0.49
N ALA A 117 -0.77 12.15 0.05
CA ALA A 117 -0.79 13.30 -0.85
C ALA A 117 -0.10 14.52 -0.20
N HIS A 118 -0.39 14.75 1.08
CA HIS A 118 0.23 15.81 1.88
C HIS A 118 1.76 15.63 1.98
N LEU A 119 2.22 14.42 2.36
CA LEU A 119 3.64 14.08 2.44
C LEU A 119 4.37 14.31 1.10
N ASN A 120 3.71 14.00 -0.01
CA ASN A 120 4.26 14.14 -1.36
C ASN A 120 4.03 15.54 -1.98
N GLY A 121 3.40 16.47 -1.27
CA GLY A 121 3.06 17.80 -1.79
C GLY A 121 2.07 17.81 -2.96
N ARG A 122 1.28 16.74 -3.12
CA ARG A 122 0.29 16.57 -4.20
C ARG A 122 -1.00 17.31 -3.88
N ARG A 123 -1.58 17.95 -4.91
CA ARG A 123 -2.76 18.84 -4.78
C ARG A 123 -3.84 18.55 -5.83
N ASP A 124 -3.59 17.59 -6.71
CA ASP A 124 -4.51 17.02 -7.69
C ASP A 124 -5.53 16.09 -7.00
N HIS A 125 -6.32 16.65 -6.07
CA HIS A 125 -7.18 15.86 -5.16
C HIS A 125 -8.19 14.97 -5.87
N ASP A 126 -8.70 15.39 -7.03
CA ASP A 126 -9.63 14.58 -7.83
C ASP A 126 -8.98 13.26 -8.27
N ASP A 127 -7.71 13.31 -8.67
CA ASP A 127 -6.94 12.13 -9.08
C ASP A 127 -6.45 11.34 -7.85
N GLN A 128 -5.93 12.02 -6.83
CA GLN A 128 -5.43 11.36 -5.62
C GLN A 128 -6.54 10.59 -4.88
N LEU A 129 -7.76 11.12 -4.85
CA LEU A 129 -8.89 10.56 -4.11
C LEU A 129 -9.85 9.73 -4.97
N ALA A 130 -9.61 9.60 -6.28
CA ALA A 130 -10.49 8.86 -7.19
C ALA A 130 -10.77 7.43 -6.72
N GLY A 131 -9.76 6.77 -6.15
CA GLY A 131 -9.85 5.41 -5.61
C GLY A 131 -10.50 5.30 -4.23
N ASN A 132 -10.89 6.40 -3.59
CA ASN A 132 -11.58 6.39 -2.31
C ASN A 132 -13.06 6.72 -2.51
N LEU A 133 -13.93 5.73 -2.35
CA LEU A 133 -15.36 5.92 -2.57
C LEU A 133 -16.08 6.34 -1.28
N CYS A 134 -16.88 7.40 -1.39
CA CYS A 134 -17.76 7.84 -0.31
C CYS A 134 -19.21 7.92 -0.79
N ARG A 135 -20.12 7.29 -0.04
CA ARG A 135 -21.56 7.31 -0.36
C ARG A 135 -22.36 8.36 0.40
N CYS A 136 -21.81 8.93 1.47
CA CYS A 136 -22.57 9.77 2.41
C CYS A 136 -22.32 11.28 2.18
N THR A 137 -21.06 11.68 2.01
CA THR A 137 -20.66 13.10 2.12
C THR A 137 -20.87 13.92 0.84
N GLY A 138 -21.01 13.27 -0.32
CA GLY A 138 -21.01 13.93 -1.61
C GLY A 138 -19.65 14.53 -2.00
N TYR A 139 -18.55 14.07 -1.39
CA TYR A 139 -17.14 14.44 -1.64
C TYR A 139 -16.73 15.89 -1.34
N ALA A 140 -17.59 16.88 -1.59
CA ALA A 140 -17.30 18.29 -1.37
C ALA A 140 -16.65 18.63 -0.01
N PRO A 141 -17.13 18.14 1.16
CA PRO A 141 -16.48 18.43 2.44
C PRO A 141 -15.10 17.76 2.58
N ILE A 142 -14.86 16.62 1.93
CA ILE A 142 -13.55 15.94 1.92
C ILE A 142 -12.54 16.75 1.10
N ILE A 143 -12.96 17.28 -0.05
CA ILE A 143 -12.09 18.15 -0.87
C ILE A 143 -11.71 19.43 -0.11
N ARG A 144 -12.65 20.05 0.62
CA ARG A 144 -12.34 21.19 1.50
C ARG A 144 -11.32 20.82 2.57
N ALA A 145 -11.46 19.65 3.19
CA ALA A 145 -10.51 19.15 4.17
C ALA A 145 -9.11 18.94 3.58
N ALA A 146 -9.02 18.35 2.38
CA ALA A 146 -7.74 18.11 1.70
C ALA A 146 -7.02 19.42 1.38
N GLN A 147 -7.76 20.40 0.84
CA GLN A 147 -7.24 21.73 0.55
C GLN A 147 -6.78 22.48 1.82
N ALA A 148 -7.54 22.37 2.92
CA ALA A 148 -7.18 23.01 4.18
C ALA A 148 -5.91 22.41 4.80
N ALA A 149 -5.66 21.11 4.61
CA ALA A 149 -4.47 20.44 5.11
C ALA A 149 -3.19 20.84 4.35
N GLU A 150 -3.27 21.31 3.11
CA GLU A 150 -2.09 21.64 2.26
C GLU A 150 -1.12 22.66 2.85
N ALA A 151 -1.63 23.59 3.67
CA ALA A 151 -0.85 24.69 4.23
C ALA A 151 -0.11 24.29 5.51
N ALA A 152 -0.47 23.17 6.13
CA ALA A 152 0.17 22.69 7.34
C ALA A 152 1.56 22.08 7.01
N PRO A 153 2.52 22.15 7.95
CA PRO A 153 3.75 21.39 7.79
C PRO A 153 3.47 19.88 7.86
N VAL A 154 4.19 19.11 7.05
CA VAL A 154 4.19 17.65 7.14
C VAL A 154 4.81 17.25 8.49
N PRO A 155 4.12 16.46 9.32
CA PRO A 155 4.68 16.05 10.60
C PRO A 155 5.88 15.12 10.46
N ASP A 156 6.91 15.31 11.29
CA ASP A 156 8.17 14.54 11.23
C ASP A 156 7.96 13.03 11.40
N TRP A 157 6.97 12.61 12.19
CA TRP A 157 6.68 11.20 12.43
C TRP A 157 6.10 10.46 11.23
N MET A 158 5.76 11.16 10.13
CA MET A 158 5.33 10.56 8.87
C MET A 158 6.51 10.06 8.03
N GLN A 159 7.75 10.33 8.45
CA GLN A 159 8.96 9.89 7.77
C GLN A 159 9.43 8.53 8.31
N ASP A 160 8.95 7.45 7.68
CA ASP A 160 9.40 6.09 7.99
C ASP A 160 10.60 5.69 7.13
N ALA A 161 11.61 5.08 7.77
CA ALA A 161 12.77 4.53 7.09
C ALA A 161 12.56 3.02 6.82
N PRO A 162 12.48 2.58 5.55
CA PRO A 162 12.43 1.15 5.21
C PRO A 162 13.72 0.42 5.62
N THR A 163 13.61 -0.86 5.96
CA THR A 163 14.70 -1.66 6.56
C THR A 163 15.40 -2.61 5.60
N ASP A 164 15.02 -2.59 4.31
CA ASP A 164 15.50 -3.45 3.20
C ASP A 164 15.79 -4.90 3.61
N SER A 165 14.75 -5.73 3.57
CA SER A 165 14.80 -7.16 3.84
C SER A 165 14.11 -7.94 2.72
N ALA A 166 14.48 -9.21 2.57
CA ALA A 166 13.87 -10.13 1.61
C ALA A 166 12.90 -11.09 2.32
N PRO A 167 11.84 -11.55 1.65
CA PRO A 167 10.97 -12.58 2.20
C PRO A 167 11.64 -13.96 2.16
N GLU A 168 11.40 -14.78 3.18
CA GLU A 168 11.92 -16.14 3.31
C GLU A 168 10.84 -17.20 3.03
N GLY A 169 11.18 -18.21 2.23
CA GLY A 169 10.27 -19.31 1.92
C GLY A 169 9.33 -19.05 0.75
N VAL A 170 9.61 -18.03 -0.07
CA VAL A 170 8.98 -17.78 -1.37
C VAL A 170 10.02 -17.21 -2.34
N ALA A 171 9.85 -17.44 -3.65
CA ALA A 171 10.78 -16.89 -4.64
C ALA A 171 10.59 -15.37 -4.78
N ALA A 172 11.68 -14.63 -4.60
CA ALA A 172 11.73 -13.18 -4.78
C ALA A 172 13.05 -12.79 -5.48
N PRO A 173 13.18 -13.04 -6.80
CA PRO A 173 14.40 -12.76 -7.53
C PRO A 173 14.76 -11.27 -7.50
N GLU A 174 16.06 -10.97 -7.48
CA GLU A 174 16.59 -9.59 -7.44
C GLU A 174 17.06 -9.07 -8.80
N SER A 175 17.09 -9.95 -9.82
CA SER A 175 17.44 -9.62 -11.20
C SER A 175 16.63 -10.43 -12.21
N ALA A 176 16.54 -9.91 -13.44
CA ALA A 176 15.91 -10.57 -14.58
C ALA A 176 16.56 -11.93 -14.88
N ASP A 177 17.89 -12.03 -14.74
CA ASP A 177 18.62 -13.29 -14.92
C ASP A 177 18.26 -14.33 -13.85
N ALA A 178 18.16 -13.92 -12.58
CA ALA A 178 17.74 -14.79 -11.49
C ALA A 178 16.29 -15.25 -11.68
N LEU A 179 15.41 -14.35 -12.11
CA LEU A 179 14.03 -14.67 -12.47
C LEU A 179 13.99 -15.67 -13.63
N ALA A 180 14.70 -15.41 -14.72
CA ALA A 180 14.71 -16.27 -15.91
C ALA A 180 15.17 -17.69 -15.56
N LYS A 181 16.26 -17.81 -14.81
CA LYS A 181 16.76 -19.10 -14.33
C LYS A 181 15.73 -19.84 -13.47
N TRP A 182 15.11 -19.14 -12.51
CA TRP A 182 14.13 -19.75 -11.62
C TRP A 182 12.86 -20.17 -12.37
N TYR A 183 12.37 -19.32 -13.27
CA TYR A 183 11.13 -19.57 -14.00
C TYR A 183 11.29 -20.67 -15.07
N LEU A 184 12.46 -20.78 -15.71
CA LEU A 184 12.78 -21.93 -16.58
C LEU A 184 12.69 -23.27 -15.84
N ALA A 185 13.06 -23.31 -14.56
CA ALA A 185 12.94 -24.49 -13.71
C ALA A 185 11.51 -24.69 -13.14
N ASN A 186 10.65 -23.68 -13.21
CA ASN A 186 9.32 -23.64 -12.62
C ASN A 186 8.28 -23.05 -13.60
N PRO A 187 8.08 -23.67 -14.78
CA PRO A 187 7.27 -23.08 -15.85
C PRO A 187 5.78 -22.95 -15.51
N ASP A 188 5.32 -23.69 -14.50
CA ASP A 188 3.96 -23.67 -13.96
C ASP A 188 3.74 -22.63 -12.84
N ALA A 189 4.80 -21.89 -12.45
CA ALA A 189 4.69 -20.88 -11.41
C ALA A 189 3.84 -19.68 -11.84
N THR A 190 3.15 -19.10 -10.87
CA THR A 190 2.46 -17.81 -11.03
C THR A 190 3.44 -16.68 -10.68
N LEU A 191 3.70 -15.79 -11.64
CA LEU A 191 4.49 -14.59 -11.39
C LEU A 191 3.61 -13.48 -10.84
N VAL A 192 4.08 -12.78 -9.81
CA VAL A 192 3.36 -11.71 -9.14
C VAL A 192 4.19 -10.43 -9.17
N ALA A 193 3.74 -9.44 -9.94
CA ALA A 193 4.30 -8.09 -9.95
C ALA A 193 3.54 -7.20 -8.95
N GLY A 194 2.52 -6.47 -9.43
CA GLY A 194 1.68 -5.60 -8.61
C GLY A 194 0.62 -6.33 -7.78
N ALA A 195 0.26 -7.55 -8.16
CA ALA A 195 -0.84 -8.36 -7.58
C ALA A 195 -2.26 -7.77 -7.76
N THR A 196 -2.45 -6.74 -8.59
CA THR A 196 -3.78 -6.13 -8.82
C THR A 196 -4.77 -7.08 -9.50
N ASP A 197 -4.29 -7.94 -10.41
CA ASP A 197 -5.11 -9.00 -11.00
C ASP A 197 -5.05 -10.30 -10.20
N VAL A 198 -3.83 -10.74 -9.84
CA VAL A 198 -3.61 -12.01 -9.11
C VAL A 198 -4.29 -11.98 -7.73
N GLY A 199 -4.33 -10.82 -7.07
CA GLY A 199 -5.04 -10.63 -5.82
C GLY A 199 -6.52 -11.02 -5.93
N LEU A 200 -7.18 -10.69 -7.05
CA LEU A 200 -8.59 -11.06 -7.28
C LEU A 200 -8.78 -12.57 -7.48
N TRP A 201 -7.76 -13.29 -7.94
CA TRP A 201 -7.83 -14.75 -8.00
C TRP A 201 -7.90 -15.34 -6.60
N VAL A 202 -7.20 -14.73 -5.64
CA VAL A 202 -7.23 -15.12 -4.23
C VAL A 202 -8.53 -14.65 -3.57
N THR A 203 -8.86 -13.36 -3.68
CA THR A 203 -9.95 -12.75 -2.88
C THR A 203 -11.35 -13.01 -3.44
N LYS A 204 -11.50 -13.09 -4.77
CA LYS A 204 -12.81 -13.24 -5.44
C LYS A 204 -13.04 -14.62 -6.05
N GLN A 205 -11.98 -15.22 -6.59
CA GLN A 205 -12.07 -16.56 -7.18
C GLN A 205 -11.69 -17.67 -6.19
N PHE A 206 -11.16 -17.31 -5.00
CA PHE A 206 -10.75 -18.25 -3.95
C PHE A 206 -9.79 -19.34 -4.47
N ARG A 207 -8.91 -18.97 -5.42
CA ARG A 207 -7.94 -19.89 -6.00
C ARG A 207 -6.75 -20.05 -5.07
N ASP A 208 -6.31 -21.29 -4.93
CA ASP A 208 -5.04 -21.61 -4.31
C ASP A 208 -3.90 -21.47 -5.35
N LEU A 209 -2.82 -20.81 -4.95
CA LEU A 209 -1.67 -20.51 -5.81
C LEU A 209 -0.40 -21.12 -5.20
N PRO A 210 -0.09 -22.39 -5.50
CA PRO A 210 0.89 -23.16 -4.74
C PRO A 210 2.35 -22.76 -5.01
N LYS A 211 2.63 -22.15 -6.17
CA LYS A 211 3.99 -21.79 -6.59
C LYS A 211 4.02 -20.36 -7.13
N LEU A 212 4.67 -19.48 -6.39
CA LEU A 212 4.68 -18.03 -6.63
C LEU A 212 6.11 -17.50 -6.72
N ALA A 213 6.31 -16.51 -7.60
CA ALA A 213 7.49 -15.66 -7.59
C ALA A 213 7.11 -14.18 -7.61
N PHE A 214 7.67 -13.42 -6.68
CA PHE A 214 7.41 -12.00 -6.51
C PHE A 214 8.47 -11.17 -7.22
N LEU A 215 8.06 -10.40 -8.22
CA LEU A 215 8.96 -9.66 -9.10
C LEU A 215 9.40 -8.32 -8.51
N ASN A 216 8.83 -7.92 -7.37
CA ASN A 216 9.02 -6.59 -6.81
C ASN A 216 10.41 -6.32 -6.20
N ARG A 217 11.36 -7.25 -6.36
CA ARG A 217 12.78 -7.05 -6.03
C ARG A 217 13.69 -7.09 -7.27
N CYS A 218 13.18 -7.43 -8.45
CA CYS A 218 13.93 -7.35 -9.71
C CYS A 218 14.16 -5.88 -10.08
N ALA A 219 15.32 -5.33 -9.71
CA ALA A 219 15.61 -3.91 -9.92
C ALA A 219 15.82 -3.57 -11.40
N ASP A 220 16.42 -4.48 -12.16
CA ASP A 220 16.71 -4.37 -13.59
C ASP A 220 15.48 -4.60 -14.50
N LEU A 221 14.37 -5.10 -13.96
CA LEU A 221 13.07 -5.11 -14.63
C LEU A 221 12.32 -3.79 -14.51
N ARG A 222 12.84 -2.81 -13.76
CA ARG A 222 12.16 -1.55 -13.46
C ARG A 222 12.88 -0.37 -14.09
N GLY A 223 12.11 0.62 -14.47
CA GLY A 223 12.62 1.91 -14.91
C GLY A 223 12.42 2.16 -16.39
N ILE A 224 12.95 3.30 -16.82
CA ILE A 224 12.83 3.81 -18.18
C ILE A 224 14.23 4.24 -18.61
N GLU A 225 14.74 3.63 -19.68
CA GLU A 225 15.99 4.04 -20.33
C GLU A 225 15.64 4.81 -21.61
N VAL A 226 16.11 6.05 -21.71
CA VAL A 226 15.90 6.90 -22.90
C VAL A 226 17.19 6.89 -23.72
N GLY A 227 17.17 6.17 -24.84
CA GLY A 227 18.22 6.18 -25.84
C GLY A 227 18.01 7.27 -26.90
N ALA A 228 18.92 7.34 -27.88
CA ALA A 228 18.83 8.31 -28.97
C ALA A 228 17.67 8.03 -29.94
N GLU A 229 17.32 6.75 -30.14
CA GLU A 229 16.32 6.30 -31.11
C GLU A 229 15.18 5.49 -30.48
N GLU A 230 15.31 5.10 -29.21
CA GLU A 230 14.34 4.25 -28.54
C GLU A 230 14.18 4.61 -27.06
N ILE A 231 13.03 4.25 -26.51
CA ILE A 231 12.76 4.28 -25.07
C ILE A 231 12.49 2.83 -24.66
N ARG A 232 13.27 2.34 -23.71
CA ARG A 232 13.04 1.02 -23.10
C ARG A 232 12.32 1.21 -21.79
N ILE A 233 11.22 0.49 -21.62
CA ILE A 233 10.41 0.49 -20.41
C ILE A 233 10.46 -0.92 -19.84
N GLY A 234 10.90 -1.04 -18.60
CA GLY A 234 10.88 -2.30 -17.87
C GLY A 234 9.46 -2.86 -17.71
N ALA A 235 9.36 -4.16 -17.43
CA ALA A 235 8.09 -4.88 -17.35
C ALA A 235 7.30 -4.61 -16.05
#